data_AF-A0A8D8A5Y5-F1
#
_entry.id   AF-A0A8D8A5Y5-F1
#
_cell.length_a   1.000
_cell.length_b   1.000
_cell.length_c   1.000
_cell.angle_alpha   90.00
_cell.angle_beta   90.00
_cell.angle_gamma   90.00
#
_symmetry.space_group_name_H-M   'P 1'
#
loop_
_entity.id
_entity.type
_entity.pdbx_description
1 polymer ?
#
loop_
_entity_poly.entity_id
_entity_poly.type
_entity_poly.pdbx_seq_one_letter_code
_entity_poly.pdbx_strand_id
1 'polypeptide(L)'
;MQLSALVLTFLTGTISSTHGEATFSSHIFKHVKTKTSSEVQQTATAELISRIVPERASQFKVTVDSALKPNSFKITKTSDSSVVVIVGSSGVAASKGFYHYLKYYCGCHVSWDGDQLDLPDDLPNVNVTVEAPSSIVYYQNVCTWSYSFSWWTWMEWRRHIDWMALQGITLSLAPFQEDLWTEVFSEYNLTQHDIDEHLSGPGFFAWQRMGNIRGWGGPLTESFKTFASDLQTKVVQEMRRFGMILALPAFAGHLPVQFKAMFPQAKLNPVEVWNGFPAQYASPLFLDPVDPLFQKIGSKFVAKAIARYGTDHIYFSDPFNEIQPRSESARYLASAAAGIYQAMVDVDPLAVWLLQGWMLVKNPFWSDRAIKAFFTAVPNGRMLVLDLQSEQFPQYVRTQSYYGQPFIWCMLSNFGGTLGMLGSVDLVFERIRETRSNESMTMIGTGITPEGINQNYGLYEFALEMGWNPDISDVDNWFRRYAQIRYGNDDKRLQDAWSIFRSTVYSFKGMEMMRGKYTFNRRPSLKLQPWVRSASFNPKHY
;
A
#
# COMPACT_ATOMS: atom_id res chain seq x y z
N MET A 1 0.69 -71.71 37.15
CA MET A 1 -0.44 -70.83 37.50
C MET A 1 0.12 -69.42 37.64
N GLN A 2 -0.63 -68.44 37.12
CA GLN A 2 -0.40 -66.99 37.15
C GLN A 2 0.47 -66.34 36.04
N LEU A 3 -0.28 -65.64 35.18
CA LEU A 3 0.12 -64.61 34.25
C LEU A 3 0.84 -63.45 34.97
N SER A 4 1.73 -62.76 34.26
CA SER A 4 2.11 -61.38 34.59
C SER A 4 2.34 -60.61 33.29
N ALA A 5 1.80 -59.40 33.27
CA ALA A 5 1.40 -58.63 32.11
C ALA A 5 2.54 -58.00 31.32
N LEU A 6 2.34 -57.91 30.00
CA LEU A 6 3.12 -57.15 29.04
C LEU A 6 2.92 -55.65 29.30
N VAL A 7 3.98 -54.92 29.66
CA VAL A 7 3.97 -53.45 29.68
C VAL A 7 4.69 -52.97 28.42
N LEU A 8 3.91 -52.49 27.46
CA LEU A 8 4.38 -51.84 26.25
C LEU A 8 4.59 -50.35 26.56
N THR A 9 5.84 -49.94 26.72
CA THR A 9 6.19 -48.53 26.94
C THR A 9 6.07 -47.77 25.62
N PHE A 10 4.97 -47.03 25.44
CA PHE A 10 4.83 -46.05 24.37
C PHE A 10 5.72 -44.84 24.65
N LEU A 11 6.81 -44.71 23.89
CA LEU A 11 7.57 -43.46 23.75
C LEU A 11 6.68 -42.44 23.02
N THR A 12 6.01 -41.58 23.79
CA THR A 12 5.37 -40.37 23.28
C THR A 12 6.46 -39.32 23.02
N GLY A 13 7.09 -39.42 21.86
CA GLY A 13 7.87 -38.31 21.33
C GLY A 13 6.94 -37.16 20.99
N THR A 14 6.95 -36.11 21.81
CA THR A 14 6.38 -34.81 21.47
C THR A 14 7.13 -34.26 20.26
N ILE A 15 6.57 -34.44 19.07
CA ILE A 15 7.00 -33.75 17.87
C ILE A 15 6.67 -32.27 18.10
N SER A 16 7.68 -31.50 18.50
CA SER A 16 7.67 -30.05 18.42
C SER A 16 7.48 -29.67 16.95
N SER A 17 6.26 -29.27 16.58
CA SER A 17 5.93 -28.73 15.26
C SER A 17 6.58 -27.36 15.07
N THR A 18 7.87 -27.35 14.75
CA THR A 18 8.49 -26.23 14.04
C THR A 18 8.07 -26.36 12.58
N HIS A 19 6.84 -25.93 12.27
CA HIS A 19 6.39 -25.78 10.89
C HIS A 19 7.28 -24.74 10.22
N GLY A 20 7.94 -25.13 9.12
CA GLY A 20 8.93 -24.32 8.43
C GLY A 20 8.38 -22.94 8.05
N GLU A 21 9.22 -21.93 8.17
CA GLU A 21 8.98 -20.61 7.58
C GLU A 21 8.42 -20.80 6.17
N ALA A 22 7.20 -20.32 5.95
CA ALA A 22 6.46 -20.63 4.74
C ALA A 22 7.29 -20.27 3.49
N THR A 23 7.63 -21.30 2.70
CA THR A 23 8.62 -21.24 1.61
C THR A 23 8.34 -20.13 0.60
N PHE A 24 7.07 -19.79 0.40
CA PHE A 24 6.60 -18.79 -0.57
C PHE A 24 7.00 -17.34 -0.27
N SER A 25 7.37 -17.00 0.97
CA SER A 25 7.70 -15.60 1.36
C SER A 25 9.11 -15.44 1.95
N SER A 26 9.83 -16.56 2.11
CA SER A 26 11.19 -16.60 2.66
C SER A 26 12.16 -15.63 1.99
N HIS A 27 12.14 -15.52 0.65
CA HIS A 27 12.99 -14.58 -0.09
C HIS A 27 12.68 -13.13 0.29
N ILE A 28 11.39 -12.78 0.35
CA ILE A 28 10.93 -11.42 0.69
C ILE A 28 11.43 -11.06 2.09
N PHE A 29 11.14 -11.88 3.11
CA PHE A 29 11.52 -11.55 4.49
C PHE A 29 13.03 -11.53 4.74
N LYS A 30 13.79 -12.31 3.95
CA LYS A 30 15.25 -12.31 4.04
C LYS A 30 15.87 -11.02 3.48
N HIS A 31 15.33 -10.49 2.39
CA HIS A 31 15.99 -9.46 1.58
C HIS A 31 15.29 -8.09 1.60
N VAL A 32 13.97 -8.06 1.72
CA VAL A 32 13.17 -6.83 1.77
C VAL A 32 12.99 -6.42 3.23
N LYS A 33 14.03 -5.80 3.78
CA LYS A 33 14.10 -5.34 5.18
C LYS A 33 14.91 -4.06 5.31
N THR A 34 14.70 -3.34 6.41
CA THR A 34 15.37 -2.06 6.65
C THR A 34 16.89 -2.23 6.69
N LYS A 35 17.59 -1.30 6.03
CA LYS A 35 19.05 -1.18 6.07
C LYS A 35 19.52 -0.08 7.04
N THR A 36 18.56 0.67 7.59
CA THR A 36 18.82 1.76 8.54
C THR A 36 19.14 1.19 9.91
N SER A 37 20.18 1.69 10.58
CA SER A 37 20.57 1.21 11.92
C SER A 37 19.50 1.51 12.97
N SER A 38 19.49 0.74 14.06
CA SER A 38 18.55 0.93 15.17
C SER A 38 18.67 2.32 15.80
N GLU A 39 19.88 2.90 15.87
CA GLU A 39 20.12 4.23 16.43
C GLU A 39 19.47 5.34 15.61
N VAL A 40 19.57 5.25 14.27
CA VAL A 40 18.93 6.21 13.36
C VAL A 40 17.41 6.10 13.46
N GLN A 41 16.88 4.87 13.49
CA GLN A 41 15.45 4.62 13.68
C GLN A 41 14.94 5.16 15.02
N GLN A 42 15.68 4.92 16.10
CA GLN A 42 15.35 5.44 17.43
C GLN A 42 15.32 6.97 17.45
N THR A 43 16.30 7.61 16.79
CA THR A 43 16.37 9.07 16.68
C THR A 43 15.17 9.61 15.92
N ALA A 44 14.81 9.01 14.78
CA ALA A 44 13.65 9.41 13.99
C ALA A 44 12.34 9.29 14.78
N THR A 45 12.17 8.21 15.55
CA THR A 45 11.00 8.04 16.42
C THR A 45 10.97 9.06 17.56
N ALA A 46 12.11 9.38 18.18
CA ALA A 46 12.17 10.42 19.22
C ALA A 46 11.83 11.83 18.68
N GLU A 47 12.30 12.15 17.47
CA GLU A 47 11.95 13.39 16.77
C GLU A 47 10.44 13.43 16.43
N LEU A 48 9.86 12.30 16.01
CA LEU A 48 8.42 12.19 15.79
C LEU A 48 7.64 12.45 17.07
N ILE A 49 8.01 11.82 18.19
CA ILE A 49 7.38 12.06 19.49
C ILE A 49 7.47 13.54 19.87
N SER A 50 8.62 14.18 19.63
CA SER A 50 8.83 15.61 19.89
C SER A 50 7.96 16.51 19.01
N ARG A 51 7.56 16.07 17.82
CA ARG A 51 6.61 16.80 16.96
C ARG A 51 5.16 16.59 17.37
N ILE A 52 4.81 15.40 17.85
CA ILE A 52 3.42 15.07 18.25
C ILE A 52 3.09 15.64 19.63
N VAL A 53 3.99 15.52 20.61
CA VAL A 53 3.78 15.97 22.00
C VAL A 53 4.97 16.80 22.51
N PRO A 54 5.26 17.98 21.93
CA PRO A 54 6.50 18.72 22.18
C PRO A 54 6.80 18.98 23.67
N GLU A 55 5.79 19.38 24.44
CA GLU A 55 5.93 19.70 25.86
C GLU A 55 6.06 18.46 26.76
N ARG A 56 5.63 17.30 26.27
CA ARG A 56 5.58 16.04 27.01
C ARG A 56 6.57 15.00 26.50
N ALA A 57 7.36 15.33 25.47
CA ALA A 57 8.25 14.39 24.77
C ALA A 57 9.26 13.71 25.70
N SER A 58 9.75 14.43 26.72
CA SER A 58 10.69 13.91 27.73
C SER A 58 10.11 12.80 28.61
N GLN A 59 8.77 12.64 28.64
CA GLN A 59 8.09 11.56 29.34
C GLN A 59 8.07 10.25 28.54
N PHE A 60 8.62 10.24 27.32
CA PHE A 60 8.68 9.05 26.48
C PHE A 60 10.13 8.70 26.18
N LYS A 61 10.51 7.48 26.54
CA LYS A 61 11.81 6.90 26.17
C LYS A 61 11.58 5.80 25.15
N VAL A 62 12.18 5.96 23.97
CA VAL A 62 12.09 4.97 22.90
C VAL A 62 13.41 4.24 22.68
N THR A 63 13.32 2.94 22.46
CA THR A 63 14.42 2.08 22.02
C THR A 63 13.99 1.27 20.80
N VAL A 64 14.89 1.11 19.83
CA VAL A 64 14.70 0.18 18.71
C VAL A 64 15.61 -1.03 18.93
N ASP A 65 15.01 -2.21 19.03
CA ASP A 65 15.70 -3.48 19.23
C ASP A 65 15.31 -4.48 18.14
N SER A 66 16.18 -4.61 17.12
CA SER A 66 15.97 -5.52 16.00
C SER A 66 16.03 -7.01 16.37
N ALA A 67 16.39 -7.36 17.61
CA ALA A 67 16.34 -8.74 18.10
C ALA A 67 14.92 -9.15 18.53
N LEU A 68 14.02 -8.20 18.75
CA LEU A 68 12.60 -8.48 18.95
C LEU A 68 11.99 -9.13 17.70
N LYS A 69 10.87 -9.84 17.89
CA LYS A 69 10.10 -10.39 16.78
C LYS A 69 9.75 -9.27 15.79
N PRO A 70 9.88 -9.47 14.46
CA PRO A 70 9.48 -8.47 13.47
C PRO A 70 8.05 -7.95 13.71
N ASN A 71 7.86 -6.64 13.52
CA ASN A 71 6.61 -5.92 13.80
C ASN A 71 6.04 -6.18 15.20
N SER A 72 6.85 -5.98 16.23
CA SER A 72 6.41 -6.08 17.63
C SER A 72 6.89 -4.89 18.42
N PHE A 73 6.17 -4.58 19.50
CA PHE A 73 6.58 -3.56 20.45
C PHE A 73 6.15 -3.94 21.88
N LYS A 74 6.85 -3.36 22.84
CA LYS A 74 6.56 -3.45 24.28
C LYS A 74 6.47 -2.06 24.88
N ILE A 75 5.48 -1.83 25.73
CA ILE A 75 5.27 -0.58 26.43
C ILE A 75 5.22 -0.86 27.92
N THR A 76 6.02 -0.12 28.70
CA THR A 76 6.04 -0.24 30.17
C THR A 76 6.06 1.13 30.83
N LYS A 77 5.17 1.32 31.82
CA LYS A 77 5.19 2.40 32.80
C LYS A 77 4.64 1.89 34.13
N THR A 78 5.40 2.08 35.20
CA THR A 78 5.03 1.79 36.58
C THR A 78 4.59 3.07 37.30
N SER A 79 3.95 2.93 38.47
CA SER A 79 3.41 4.06 39.23
C SER A 79 4.48 4.99 39.80
N ASP A 80 5.69 4.49 40.01
CA ASP A 80 6.87 5.21 40.51
C ASP A 80 7.68 5.91 39.40
N SER A 81 7.34 5.69 38.13
CA SER A 81 7.99 6.33 36.98
C SER A 81 7.08 7.38 36.34
N SER A 82 7.65 8.53 35.99
CA SER A 82 7.01 9.54 35.12
C SER A 82 7.25 9.26 33.63
N VAL A 83 8.06 8.26 33.30
CA VAL A 83 8.50 7.94 31.94
C VAL A 83 7.84 6.66 31.43
N VAL A 84 7.25 6.75 30.24
CA VAL A 84 6.78 5.62 29.43
C VAL A 84 7.95 5.10 28.62
N VAL A 85 8.29 3.82 28.78
CA VAL A 85 9.34 3.17 27.98
C VAL A 85 8.68 2.36 26.86
N ILE A 86 9.11 2.61 25.63
CA ILE A 86 8.64 1.94 24.42
C ILE A 86 9.83 1.27 23.75
N VAL A 87 9.75 -0.05 23.55
CA VAL A 87 10.76 -0.81 22.80
C VAL A 87 10.08 -1.42 21.59
N GLY A 88 10.52 -1.08 20.38
CA GLY A 88 9.98 -1.63 19.13
C GLY A 88 11.02 -2.39 18.32
N SER A 89 10.60 -3.36 17.51
CA SER A 89 11.50 -4.11 16.63
C SER A 89 12.05 -3.30 15.45
N SER A 90 11.42 -2.16 15.17
CA SER A 90 11.86 -1.14 14.21
C SER A 90 11.37 0.24 14.66
N GLY A 91 11.82 1.31 14.01
CA GLY A 91 11.32 2.67 14.24
C GLY A 91 9.82 2.79 13.96
N VAL A 92 9.30 2.09 12.95
CA VAL A 92 7.86 1.95 12.68
C VAL A 92 7.15 1.26 13.85
N ALA A 93 7.66 0.12 14.32
CA ALA A 93 7.04 -0.61 15.43
C ALA A 93 7.04 0.23 16.72
N ALA A 94 8.12 0.96 16.99
CA ALA A 94 8.21 1.87 18.12
C ALA A 94 7.24 3.06 17.99
N SER A 95 7.10 3.64 16.79
CA SER A 95 6.13 4.71 16.51
C SER A 95 4.68 4.21 16.66
N LYS A 96 4.40 2.99 16.21
CA LYS A 96 3.10 2.34 16.42
C LYS A 96 2.84 2.05 17.89
N GLY A 97 3.86 1.63 18.65
CA GLY A 97 3.77 1.46 20.10
C GLY A 97 3.47 2.77 20.83
N PHE A 98 4.10 3.87 20.42
CA PHE A 98 3.76 5.21 20.90
C PHE A 98 2.30 5.56 20.59
N TYR A 99 1.85 5.39 19.35
CA TYR A 99 0.45 5.66 18.99
C TYR A 99 -0.54 4.74 19.73
N HIS A 100 -0.19 3.48 19.92
CA HIS A 100 -0.99 2.53 20.71
C HIS A 100 -1.15 3.02 22.15
N TYR A 101 -0.08 3.54 22.77
CA TYR A 101 -0.16 4.14 24.09
C TYR A 101 -1.09 5.36 24.12
N LEU A 102 -0.91 6.29 23.17
CA LEU A 102 -1.75 7.47 23.04
C LEU A 102 -3.24 7.09 22.90
N LYS A 103 -3.55 6.16 22.00
CA LYS A 103 -4.91 5.72 21.70
C LYS A 103 -5.58 4.96 22.84
N TYR A 104 -4.92 3.94 23.37
CA TYR A 104 -5.56 2.99 24.29
C TYR A 104 -5.45 3.38 25.76
N TYR A 105 -4.45 4.18 26.11
CA TYR A 105 -4.19 4.58 27.49
C TYR A 105 -4.45 6.07 27.71
N CYS A 106 -4.06 6.94 26.78
CA CYS A 106 -4.25 8.40 26.94
C CYS A 106 -5.55 8.94 26.33
N GLY A 107 -6.32 8.13 25.60
CA GLY A 107 -7.55 8.58 24.95
C GLY A 107 -7.33 9.59 23.81
N CYS A 108 -6.13 9.62 23.23
CA CYS A 108 -5.71 10.56 22.20
C CYS A 108 -5.88 9.99 20.78
N HIS A 109 -5.91 10.87 19.78
CA HIS A 109 -6.09 10.53 18.36
C HIS A 109 -5.22 11.39 17.45
N VAL A 110 -4.71 10.80 16.37
CA VAL A 110 -3.93 11.50 15.33
C VAL A 110 -4.44 11.09 13.95
N SER A 111 -4.94 12.04 13.17
CA SER A 111 -5.40 11.81 11.78
C SER A 111 -4.87 12.83 10.77
N TRP A 112 -5.30 12.69 9.52
CA TRP A 112 -4.95 13.63 8.45
C TRP A 112 -5.57 15.02 8.64
N ASP A 113 -6.78 15.10 9.22
CA ASP A 113 -7.57 16.33 9.32
C ASP A 113 -7.64 16.96 10.72
N GLY A 114 -7.00 16.34 11.71
CA GLY A 114 -6.98 16.88 13.07
C GLY A 114 -6.40 15.90 14.07
N ASP A 115 -5.94 16.46 15.18
CA ASP A 115 -5.37 15.73 16.31
C ASP A 115 -6.18 16.04 17.57
N GLN A 116 -6.34 15.03 18.42
CA GLN A 116 -6.86 15.15 19.77
C GLN A 116 -5.77 14.64 20.71
N LEU A 117 -4.99 15.56 21.29
CA LEU A 117 -3.78 15.27 22.06
C LEU A 117 -3.86 15.84 23.48
N ASP A 118 -5.04 15.77 24.10
CA ASP A 118 -5.25 16.07 25.51
C ASP A 118 -4.79 14.89 26.38
N LEU A 119 -3.47 14.83 26.61
CA LEU A 119 -2.86 13.78 27.42
C LEU A 119 -3.22 13.98 28.90
N PRO A 120 -3.55 12.91 29.64
CA PRO A 120 -3.71 12.99 31.09
C PRO A 120 -2.49 13.62 31.77
N ASP A 121 -2.72 14.39 32.83
CA ASP A 121 -1.65 14.96 33.66
C ASP A 121 -0.71 13.84 34.13
N ASP A 122 -1.30 12.81 34.75
CA ASP A 122 -0.63 11.58 35.11
C ASP A 122 -0.77 10.53 34.01
N LEU A 123 0.32 10.27 33.30
CA LEU A 123 0.37 9.26 32.25
C LEU A 123 0.02 7.85 32.82
N PRO A 124 -0.96 7.12 32.24
CA PRO A 124 -1.42 5.86 32.80
C PRO A 124 -0.36 4.75 32.81
N ASN A 125 -0.42 3.90 33.84
CA ASN A 125 0.45 2.73 33.93
C ASN A 125 0.12 1.71 32.84
N VAL A 126 1.14 1.00 32.37
CA VAL A 126 1.01 0.01 31.30
C VAL A 126 2.09 -1.04 31.40
N ASN A 127 1.75 -2.27 31.04
CA ASN A 127 2.70 -3.33 30.74
C ASN A 127 2.08 -4.23 29.67
N VAL A 128 2.38 -3.93 28.40
CA VAL A 128 1.82 -4.65 27.25
C VAL A 128 2.92 -4.98 26.25
N THR A 129 2.79 -6.12 25.61
CA THR A 129 3.59 -6.51 24.44
C THR A 129 2.62 -6.86 23.33
N VAL A 130 2.83 -6.29 22.14
CA VAL A 130 1.98 -6.51 20.97
C VAL A 130 2.84 -7.03 19.85
N GLU A 131 2.41 -8.11 19.22
CA GLU A 131 3.00 -8.65 18.01
C GLU A 131 1.98 -8.53 16.88
N ALA A 132 2.37 -7.87 15.79
CA ALA A 132 1.48 -7.68 14.66
C ALA A 132 1.15 -9.02 14.00
N PRO A 133 -0.12 -9.29 13.66
CA PRO A 133 -0.48 -10.47 12.87
C PRO A 133 -0.08 -10.34 11.39
N SER A 134 0.33 -9.16 10.92
CA SER A 134 0.81 -8.93 9.55
C SER A 134 2.34 -8.72 9.53
N SER A 135 3.01 -9.38 8.58
CA SER A 135 4.43 -9.12 8.33
C SER A 135 4.63 -7.84 7.51
N ILE A 136 3.64 -7.47 6.69
CA ILE A 136 3.62 -6.21 5.94
C ILE A 136 2.32 -5.45 6.23
N VAL A 137 2.45 -4.16 6.50
CA VAL A 137 1.34 -3.21 6.53
C VAL A 137 1.60 -2.17 5.46
N TYR A 138 0.81 -2.22 4.38
CA TYR A 138 1.05 -1.48 3.16
C TYR A 138 0.19 -0.23 3.05
N TYR A 139 0.74 0.81 2.42
CA TYR A 139 -0.02 2.00 2.06
C TYR A 139 0.39 2.58 0.71
N GLN A 140 -0.64 3.05 -0.01
CA GLN A 140 -0.70 3.94 -1.19
C GLN A 140 -1.23 3.23 -2.44
N ASN A 141 -2.01 3.97 -3.22
CA ASN A 141 -2.25 3.68 -4.63
C ASN A 141 -1.34 4.56 -5.49
N VAL A 142 -0.96 4.11 -6.68
CA VAL A 142 -0.31 4.99 -7.67
C VAL A 142 -1.17 6.22 -8.02
N CYS A 143 -2.50 6.09 -7.94
CA CYS A 143 -3.44 7.20 -8.15
C CYS A 143 -3.39 8.28 -7.05
N THR A 144 -3.02 7.92 -5.81
CA THR A 144 -2.93 8.85 -4.67
C THR A 144 -1.97 10.00 -4.96
N TRP A 145 -0.92 9.72 -5.74
CA TRP A 145 0.09 10.71 -6.10
C TRP A 145 -0.51 11.86 -6.90
N SER A 146 -1.43 11.54 -7.81
CA SER A 146 -2.09 12.54 -8.64
C SER A 146 -3.28 13.18 -7.92
N TYR A 147 -4.14 12.37 -7.30
CA TYR A 147 -5.37 12.88 -6.68
C TYR A 147 -5.17 13.57 -5.33
N SER A 148 -4.05 13.32 -4.64
CA SER A 148 -3.82 13.89 -3.30
C SER A 148 -2.46 14.56 -3.16
N PHE A 149 -1.38 14.01 -3.70
CA PHE A 149 -0.02 14.49 -3.39
C PHE A 149 0.57 15.48 -4.40
N SER A 150 -0.09 15.71 -5.56
CA SER A 150 0.45 16.53 -6.67
C SER A 150 1.00 17.90 -6.26
N TRP A 151 0.41 18.48 -5.23
CA TRP A 151 0.68 19.85 -4.78
C TRP A 151 1.32 19.90 -3.39
N TRP A 152 1.70 18.76 -2.83
CA TRP A 152 2.29 18.69 -1.51
C TRP A 152 3.73 19.19 -1.53
N THR A 153 4.07 19.98 -0.52
CA THR A 153 5.45 20.36 -0.21
C THR A 153 6.06 19.36 0.77
N TRP A 154 7.29 19.65 1.18
CA TRP A 154 7.93 18.90 2.26
C TRP A 154 7.11 18.91 3.56
N MET A 155 6.38 19.98 3.87
CA MET A 155 5.65 20.07 5.14
C MET A 155 4.48 19.09 5.20
N GLU A 156 3.69 18.99 4.14
CA GLU A 156 2.61 18.00 4.05
C GLU A 156 3.19 16.57 4.09
N TRP A 157 4.24 16.31 3.33
CA TRP A 157 4.91 15.00 3.34
C TRP A 157 5.51 14.65 4.70
N ARG A 158 6.14 15.60 5.39
CA ARG A 158 6.72 15.38 6.72
C ARG A 158 5.65 14.94 7.71
N ARG A 159 4.54 15.69 7.78
CA ARG A 159 3.41 15.34 8.64
C ARG A 159 2.80 13.99 8.24
N HIS A 160 2.71 13.74 6.93
CA HIS A 160 2.17 12.50 6.42
C HIS A 160 3.05 11.28 6.76
N ILE A 161 4.37 11.39 6.67
CA ILE A 161 5.31 10.31 7.06
C ILE A 161 5.23 10.04 8.57
N ASP A 162 5.05 11.07 9.40
CA ASP A 162 4.79 10.87 10.83
C ASP A 162 3.50 10.07 11.05
N TRP A 163 2.42 10.44 10.36
CA TRP A 163 1.17 9.67 10.39
C TRP A 163 1.37 8.23 9.90
N MET A 164 2.13 8.01 8.82
CA MET A 164 2.43 6.66 8.33
C MET A 164 3.18 5.83 9.39
N ALA A 165 4.14 6.41 10.09
CA ALA A 165 4.88 5.74 11.15
C ALA A 165 3.98 5.41 12.36
N LEU A 166 3.13 6.35 12.78
CA LEU A 166 2.14 6.15 13.87
C LEU A 166 1.11 5.07 13.52
N GLN A 167 0.68 5.00 12.26
CA GLN A 167 -0.22 3.95 11.78
C GLN A 167 0.48 2.61 11.56
N GLY A 168 1.81 2.58 11.60
CA GLY A 168 2.61 1.37 11.50
C GLY A 168 2.77 0.87 10.06
N ILE A 169 2.83 1.77 9.08
CA ILE A 169 3.10 1.40 7.69
C ILE A 169 4.53 0.88 7.57
N THR A 170 4.71 -0.33 7.07
CA THR A 170 6.02 -0.96 6.88
C THR A 170 6.49 -0.94 5.42
N LEU A 171 5.56 -0.95 4.45
CA LEU A 171 5.86 -0.89 3.02
C LEU A 171 5.02 0.19 2.34
N SER A 172 5.67 1.00 1.51
CA SER A 172 4.98 1.99 0.67
C SER A 172 5.70 2.18 -0.66
N LEU A 173 5.25 3.14 -1.46
CA LEU A 173 5.80 3.42 -2.78
C LEU A 173 6.64 4.71 -2.77
N ALA A 174 7.62 4.78 -3.67
CA ALA A 174 8.39 5.99 -3.92
C ALA A 174 7.72 6.82 -5.05
N PRO A 175 7.11 7.99 -4.75
CA PRO A 175 6.08 8.58 -5.59
C PRO A 175 6.54 9.34 -6.86
N PHE A 176 7.75 9.87 -6.93
CA PHE A 176 8.22 10.69 -8.06
C PHE A 176 9.31 9.98 -8.88
N GLN A 177 9.28 10.15 -10.20
CA GLN A 177 10.21 9.45 -11.11
C GLN A 177 10.48 10.18 -12.44
N GLU A 178 9.92 11.37 -12.65
CA GLU A 178 9.99 12.10 -13.92
C GLU A 178 11.42 12.58 -14.23
N ASP A 179 12.22 12.86 -13.21
CA ASP A 179 13.62 13.20 -13.32
C ASP A 179 14.43 12.03 -13.90
N LEU A 180 14.23 10.82 -13.36
CA LEU A 180 14.84 9.59 -13.85
C LEU A 180 14.46 9.35 -15.32
N TRP A 181 13.19 9.52 -15.67
CA TRP A 181 12.73 9.37 -17.05
C TRP A 181 13.32 10.41 -17.99
N THR A 182 13.41 11.67 -17.55
CA THR A 182 14.02 12.75 -18.34
C THR A 182 15.48 12.41 -18.67
N GLU A 183 16.25 11.93 -17.68
CA GLU A 183 17.63 11.47 -17.90
C GLU A 183 17.70 10.28 -18.86
N VAL A 184 16.87 9.25 -18.66
CA VAL A 184 16.85 8.06 -19.52
C VAL A 184 16.53 8.47 -20.96
N PHE A 185 15.48 9.24 -21.19
CA PHE A 185 15.09 9.67 -22.53
C PHE A 185 16.14 10.55 -23.21
N SER A 186 16.80 11.43 -22.45
CA SER A 186 17.91 12.24 -22.96
C SER A 186 19.09 11.39 -23.44
N GLU A 187 19.42 10.30 -22.72
CA GLU A 187 20.46 9.35 -23.14
C GLU A 187 20.07 8.55 -24.40
N TYR A 188 18.79 8.50 -24.74
CA TYR A 188 18.30 7.95 -25.99
C TYR A 188 18.17 9.00 -27.11
N ASN A 189 18.68 10.22 -26.91
CA ASN A 189 18.64 11.34 -27.87
C ASN A 189 17.24 11.89 -28.17
N LEU A 190 16.29 11.77 -27.24
CA LEU A 190 15.04 12.54 -27.33
C LEU A 190 15.34 14.01 -27.07
N THR A 191 14.72 14.90 -27.85
CA THR A 191 14.79 16.34 -27.60
C THR A 191 13.94 16.70 -26.38
N GLN A 192 14.17 17.89 -25.79
CA GLN A 192 13.32 18.37 -24.70
C GLN A 192 11.85 18.44 -25.13
N HIS A 193 11.59 18.82 -26.39
CA HIS A 193 10.24 18.83 -26.95
C HIS A 193 9.60 17.43 -26.97
N ASP A 194 10.35 16.40 -27.38
CA ASP A 194 9.84 15.02 -27.39
C ASP A 194 9.51 14.50 -25.98
N ILE A 195 10.33 14.87 -24.99
CA ILE A 195 10.09 14.54 -23.58
C ILE A 195 8.84 15.27 -23.06
N ASP A 196 8.70 16.55 -23.41
CA ASP A 196 7.58 17.41 -23.03
C ASP A 196 6.24 16.93 -23.64
N GLU A 197 6.27 16.35 -24.84
CA GLU A 197 5.10 15.71 -25.45
C GLU A 197 4.72 14.36 -24.80
N HIS A 198 5.62 13.77 -24.01
CA HIS A 198 5.40 12.50 -23.35
C HIS A 198 5.01 12.62 -21.87
N LEU A 199 5.76 13.39 -21.08
CA LEU A 199 5.50 13.56 -19.66
C LEU A 199 4.26 14.41 -19.45
N SER A 200 3.32 13.92 -18.63
CA SER A 200 2.09 14.64 -18.30
C SER A 200 2.34 15.73 -17.25
N GLY A 201 1.32 16.56 -17.00
CA GLY A 201 1.30 17.44 -15.84
C GLY A 201 1.13 16.65 -14.53
N PRO A 202 1.51 17.22 -13.37
CA PRO A 202 1.57 16.50 -12.09
C PRO A 202 0.23 15.89 -11.64
N GLY A 203 -0.87 16.58 -11.92
CA GLY A 203 -2.22 16.08 -11.68
C GLY A 203 -2.59 14.82 -12.47
N PHE A 204 -1.74 14.35 -13.38
CA PHE A 204 -1.99 13.24 -14.29
C PHE A 204 -0.84 12.22 -14.37
N PHE A 205 0.14 12.29 -13.45
CA PHE A 205 1.27 11.37 -13.42
C PHE A 205 0.87 9.89 -13.30
N ALA A 206 -0.13 9.57 -12.46
CA ALA A 206 -0.56 8.19 -12.25
C ALA A 206 -0.88 7.49 -13.58
N TRP A 207 -1.73 8.09 -14.42
CA TRP A 207 -2.14 7.51 -15.70
C TRP A 207 -1.05 7.56 -16.77
N GLN A 208 -0.14 8.54 -16.72
CA GLN A 208 0.99 8.55 -17.63
C GLN A 208 1.97 7.41 -17.33
N ARG A 209 2.31 7.21 -16.05
CA ARG A 209 3.24 6.15 -15.61
C ARG A 209 2.70 4.74 -15.86
N MET A 210 1.38 4.57 -15.76
CA MET A 210 0.68 3.35 -16.14
C MET A 210 0.45 3.21 -17.65
N GLY A 211 0.95 4.14 -18.47
CA GLY A 211 0.87 4.07 -19.94
C GLY A 211 -0.50 4.35 -20.54
N ASN A 212 -1.45 4.90 -19.78
CA ASN A 212 -2.80 5.17 -20.29
C ASN A 212 -2.84 6.44 -21.16
N ILE A 213 -2.02 7.44 -20.84
CA ILE A 213 -1.98 8.74 -21.50
C ILE A 213 -0.53 9.24 -21.66
N ARG A 214 -0.34 10.30 -22.44
CA ARG A 214 0.93 11.04 -22.59
C ARG A 214 0.67 12.55 -22.67
N GLY A 215 1.60 13.37 -22.21
CA GLY A 215 1.66 14.84 -22.43
C GLY A 215 0.54 15.70 -21.82
N TRP A 216 -0.61 15.11 -21.43
CA TRP A 216 -1.76 15.86 -20.96
C TRP A 216 -1.47 16.68 -19.69
N GLY A 217 -1.79 17.97 -19.72
CA GLY A 217 -1.54 18.90 -18.62
C GLY A 217 -0.07 19.35 -18.47
N GLY A 218 0.83 18.89 -19.35
CA GLY A 218 2.21 19.37 -19.44
C GLY A 218 2.35 20.64 -20.30
N PRO A 219 3.59 21.07 -20.61
CA PRO A 219 4.86 20.45 -20.19
C PRO A 219 5.24 20.75 -18.74
N LEU A 220 6.16 19.98 -18.17
CA LEU A 220 6.71 20.25 -16.84
C LEU A 220 7.75 21.38 -16.90
N THR A 221 7.59 22.40 -16.06
CA THR A 221 8.60 23.45 -15.93
C THR A 221 9.87 22.90 -15.27
N GLU A 222 11.03 23.49 -15.57
CA GLU A 222 12.29 23.11 -14.92
C GLU A 222 12.22 23.25 -13.40
N SER A 223 11.59 24.33 -12.91
CA SER A 223 11.38 24.55 -11.48
C SER A 223 10.60 23.41 -10.80
N PHE A 224 9.61 22.85 -11.49
CA PHE A 224 8.84 21.73 -10.97
C PHE A 224 9.68 20.44 -10.97
N LYS A 225 10.47 20.19 -12.03
CA LYS A 225 11.34 19.01 -12.12
C LYS A 225 12.36 18.99 -10.98
N THR A 226 13.03 20.12 -10.71
CA THR A 226 13.95 20.27 -9.58
C THR A 226 13.23 20.05 -8.26
N PHE A 227 12.09 20.71 -8.06
CA PHE A 227 11.27 20.55 -6.85
C PHE A 227 10.88 19.09 -6.58
N ALA A 228 10.39 18.38 -7.60
CA ALA A 228 9.95 17.00 -7.48
C ALA A 228 11.11 16.04 -7.16
N SER A 229 12.28 16.23 -7.78
CA SER A 229 13.49 15.43 -7.50
C SER A 229 14.00 15.64 -6.07
N ASP A 230 14.05 16.89 -5.61
CA ASP A 230 14.43 17.22 -4.23
C ASP A 230 13.44 16.66 -3.21
N LEU A 231 12.13 16.78 -3.50
CA LEU A 231 11.08 16.28 -2.63
C LEU A 231 11.13 14.75 -2.51
N GLN A 232 11.29 14.04 -3.63
CA GLN A 232 11.45 12.58 -3.65
C GLN A 232 12.61 12.13 -2.79
N THR A 233 13.76 12.79 -2.92
CA THR A 233 14.96 12.46 -2.15
C THR A 233 14.68 12.58 -0.66
N LYS A 234 14.05 13.68 -0.22
CA LYS A 234 13.68 13.89 1.18
C LYS A 234 12.67 12.86 1.69
N VAL A 235 11.61 12.59 0.90
CA VAL A 235 10.57 11.60 1.25
C VAL A 235 11.19 10.22 1.42
N VAL A 236 11.97 9.76 0.44
CA VAL A 236 12.61 8.44 0.46
C VAL A 236 13.56 8.29 1.66
N GLN A 237 14.42 9.27 1.89
CA GLN A 237 15.37 9.25 3.01
C GLN A 237 14.62 9.20 4.34
N GLU A 238 13.60 10.02 4.51
CA GLU A 238 12.91 10.15 5.78
C GLU A 238 12.05 8.94 6.11
N MET A 239 11.37 8.34 5.13
CA MET A 239 10.63 7.09 5.34
C MET A 239 11.57 5.97 5.79
N ARG A 240 12.75 5.87 5.18
CA ARG A 240 13.79 4.90 5.60
C ARG A 240 14.40 5.21 6.95
N ARG A 241 14.44 6.47 7.39
CA ARG A 241 14.86 6.80 8.78
C ARG A 241 13.97 6.11 9.80
N PHE A 242 12.67 5.94 9.56
CA PHE A 242 11.79 5.13 10.43
C PHE A 242 11.94 3.61 10.24
N GLY A 243 12.67 3.17 9.22
CA GLY A 243 12.78 1.76 8.84
C GLY A 243 11.65 1.27 7.92
N MET A 244 10.91 2.18 7.27
CA MET A 244 9.96 1.79 6.22
C MET A 244 10.72 1.29 5.00
N ILE A 245 10.11 0.33 4.30
CA ILE A 245 10.55 -0.18 3.01
C ILE A 245 9.86 0.60 1.90
N LEU A 246 10.60 0.96 0.85
CA LEU A 246 10.04 1.61 -0.32
C LEU A 246 10.20 0.76 -1.58
N ALA A 247 9.07 0.51 -2.24
CA ALA A 247 9.08 0.03 -3.61
C ALA A 247 9.48 1.18 -4.54
N LEU A 248 10.62 1.03 -5.21
CA LEU A 248 11.07 1.96 -6.23
C LEU A 248 10.37 1.68 -7.56
N PRO A 249 10.19 2.69 -8.43
CA PRO A 249 9.64 2.45 -9.76
C PRO A 249 10.56 1.54 -10.56
N ALA A 250 9.97 0.71 -11.42
CA ALA A 250 10.66 0.01 -12.49
C ALA A 250 9.93 0.20 -13.82
N PHE A 251 10.62 -0.10 -14.92
CA PHE A 251 10.06 0.08 -16.25
C PHE A 251 8.89 -0.88 -16.51
N ALA A 252 7.76 -0.33 -16.95
CA ALA A 252 6.54 -1.07 -17.28
C ALA A 252 6.33 -1.29 -18.79
N GLY A 253 7.25 -0.82 -19.64
CA GLY A 253 7.19 -0.98 -21.10
C GLY A 253 6.64 0.22 -21.87
N HIS A 254 6.15 1.26 -21.21
CA HIS A 254 5.53 2.41 -21.87
C HIS A 254 6.56 3.47 -22.26
N LEU A 255 6.51 3.95 -23.51
CA LEU A 255 7.51 4.83 -24.11
C LEU A 255 6.89 5.99 -24.93
N PRO A 256 7.65 7.08 -25.13
CA PRO A 256 7.32 8.14 -26.08
C PRO A 256 7.10 7.62 -27.51
N VAL A 257 6.21 8.28 -28.26
CA VAL A 257 5.86 7.87 -29.64
C VAL A 257 7.03 7.98 -30.62
N GLN A 258 7.99 8.85 -30.31
CA GLN A 258 9.23 9.05 -31.04
C GLN A 258 10.08 7.78 -31.15
N PHE A 259 10.00 6.88 -30.16
CA PHE A 259 10.74 5.62 -30.18
C PHE A 259 10.41 4.77 -31.42
N LYS A 260 9.22 4.91 -32.01
CA LYS A 260 8.86 4.16 -33.23
C LYS A 260 9.75 4.52 -34.42
N ALA A 261 10.07 5.81 -34.58
CA ALA A 261 10.94 6.29 -35.65
C ALA A 261 12.41 5.99 -35.34
N MET A 262 12.81 6.11 -34.07
CA MET A 262 14.20 5.93 -33.62
C MET A 262 14.62 4.45 -33.60
N PHE A 263 13.68 3.55 -33.32
CA PHE A 263 13.90 2.09 -33.23
C PHE A 263 12.90 1.35 -34.12
N PRO A 264 13.00 1.46 -35.46
CA PRO A 264 11.99 0.90 -36.38
C PRO A 264 11.90 -0.63 -36.34
N GLN A 265 12.96 -1.30 -35.86
CA GLN A 265 13.01 -2.76 -35.72
C GLN A 265 12.49 -3.26 -34.35
N ALA A 266 12.26 -2.35 -33.39
CA ALA A 266 11.75 -2.73 -32.09
C ALA A 266 10.25 -3.07 -32.13
N LYS A 267 9.83 -4.03 -31.31
CA LYS A 267 8.44 -4.48 -31.17
C LYS A 267 7.60 -3.49 -30.35
N LEU A 268 7.41 -2.31 -30.93
CA LEU A 268 6.64 -1.19 -30.38
C LEU A 268 5.23 -1.19 -30.95
N ASN A 269 4.24 -1.24 -30.06
CA ASN A 269 2.82 -1.21 -30.40
C ASN A 269 2.14 -0.03 -29.71
N PRO A 270 1.30 0.77 -30.39
CA PRO A 270 0.49 1.79 -29.72
C PRO A 270 -0.45 1.15 -28.71
N VAL A 271 -0.53 1.73 -27.52
CA VAL A 271 -1.57 1.39 -26.52
C VAL A 271 -2.93 1.86 -27.03
N GLU A 272 -3.98 1.10 -26.75
CA GLU A 272 -5.35 1.49 -27.12
C GLU A 272 -5.76 2.83 -26.47
N VAL A 273 -6.67 3.56 -27.12
CA VAL A 273 -7.13 4.86 -26.60
C VAL A 273 -7.88 4.63 -25.28
N TRP A 274 -7.25 5.02 -24.17
CA TRP A 274 -7.86 4.92 -22.85
C TRP A 274 -8.83 6.08 -22.62
N ASN A 275 -10.04 5.76 -22.16
CA ASN A 275 -11.08 6.70 -21.71
C ASN A 275 -11.40 7.87 -22.69
N GLY A 276 -11.20 7.65 -23.99
CA GLY A 276 -11.52 8.64 -25.03
C GLY A 276 -10.63 9.89 -25.05
N PHE A 277 -9.40 9.81 -24.54
CA PHE A 277 -8.45 10.93 -24.62
C PHE A 277 -8.17 11.33 -26.08
N PRO A 278 -7.98 12.63 -26.37
CA PRO A 278 -7.62 13.10 -27.69
C PRO A 278 -6.35 12.42 -28.22
N ALA A 279 -6.27 12.19 -29.54
CA ALA A 279 -5.20 11.42 -30.17
C ALA A 279 -3.79 11.92 -29.82
N GLN A 280 -3.59 13.23 -29.66
CA GLN A 280 -2.29 13.80 -29.28
C GLN A 280 -1.82 13.39 -27.87
N TYR A 281 -2.73 13.01 -26.99
CA TYR A 281 -2.47 12.66 -25.58
C TYR A 281 -2.72 11.18 -25.27
N ALA A 282 -3.12 10.40 -26.28
CA ALA A 282 -3.40 8.99 -26.17
C ALA A 282 -2.28 8.15 -26.78
N SER A 283 -2.43 6.83 -26.65
CA SER A 283 -1.65 5.82 -27.37
C SER A 283 -0.12 6.01 -27.29
N PRO A 284 0.47 6.10 -26.07
CA PRO A 284 1.91 5.90 -25.94
C PRO A 284 2.29 4.51 -26.48
N LEU A 285 3.58 4.29 -26.73
CA LEU A 285 4.04 3.00 -27.22
C LEU A 285 4.22 2.02 -26.07
N PHE A 286 3.83 0.77 -26.26
CA PHE A 286 4.23 -0.36 -25.44
C PHE A 286 5.33 -1.14 -26.16
N LEU A 287 6.50 -1.23 -25.52
CA LEU A 287 7.61 -2.06 -25.93
C LEU A 287 7.41 -3.48 -25.39
N ASP A 288 7.36 -4.46 -26.29
CA ASP A 288 7.22 -5.87 -25.89
C ASP A 288 8.40 -6.30 -24.99
N PRO A 289 8.15 -6.87 -23.79
CA PRO A 289 9.22 -7.27 -22.87
C PRO A 289 10.21 -8.33 -23.39
N VAL A 290 9.87 -9.01 -24.49
CA VAL A 290 10.79 -9.93 -25.18
C VAL A 290 11.74 -9.25 -26.17
N ASP A 291 11.54 -7.96 -26.44
CA ASP A 291 12.44 -7.18 -27.29
C ASP A 291 13.73 -6.86 -26.53
N PRO A 292 14.93 -7.03 -27.13
CA PRO A 292 16.20 -6.71 -26.47
C PRO A 292 16.30 -5.25 -25.99
N LEU A 293 15.58 -4.32 -26.62
CA LEU A 293 15.55 -2.93 -26.19
C LEU A 293 14.88 -2.79 -24.80
N PHE A 294 13.93 -3.67 -24.46
CA PHE A 294 13.24 -3.62 -23.17
C PHE A 294 14.22 -3.81 -22.02
N GLN A 295 15.07 -4.83 -22.10
CA GLN A 295 16.08 -5.11 -21.07
C GLN A 295 17.07 -3.96 -20.93
N LYS A 296 17.48 -3.34 -22.05
CA LYS A 296 18.38 -2.17 -22.03
C LYS A 296 17.77 -0.97 -21.32
N ILE A 297 16.54 -0.59 -21.67
CA ILE A 297 15.86 0.57 -21.07
C ILE A 297 15.50 0.28 -19.62
N GLY A 298 14.90 -0.88 -19.36
CA GLY A 298 14.45 -1.28 -18.02
C GLY A 298 15.59 -1.37 -17.02
N SER A 299 16.67 -2.07 -17.38
CA SER A 299 17.86 -2.17 -16.52
C SER A 299 18.50 -0.81 -16.29
N LYS A 300 18.57 0.06 -17.32
CA LYS A 300 19.10 1.42 -17.16
C LYS A 300 18.26 2.25 -16.18
N PHE A 301 16.94 2.18 -16.30
CA PHE A 301 16.05 2.91 -15.40
C PHE A 301 16.19 2.43 -13.95
N VAL A 302 16.17 1.11 -13.73
CA VAL A 302 16.36 0.51 -12.40
C VAL A 302 17.73 0.88 -11.84
N ALA A 303 18.80 0.78 -12.62
CA ALA A 303 20.14 1.17 -12.18
C ALA A 303 20.23 2.64 -11.77
N LYS A 304 19.59 3.55 -12.50
CA LYS A 304 19.50 4.97 -12.13
C LYS A 304 18.70 5.19 -10.85
N ALA A 305 17.56 4.52 -10.70
CA ALA A 305 16.76 4.58 -9.48
C ALA A 305 17.57 4.11 -8.26
N ILE A 306 18.30 2.99 -8.38
CA ILE A 306 19.18 2.47 -7.32
C ILE A 306 20.34 3.43 -7.04
N ALA A 307 20.98 3.98 -8.07
CA ALA A 307 22.11 4.89 -7.89
C ALA A 307 21.71 6.17 -7.14
N ARG A 308 20.51 6.70 -7.43
CA ARG A 308 20.02 7.94 -6.83
C ARG A 308 19.41 7.73 -5.45
N TYR A 309 18.62 6.67 -5.31
CA TYR A 309 17.81 6.46 -4.13
C TYR A 309 18.29 5.30 -3.26
N GLY A 310 19.29 4.50 -3.64
CA GLY A 310 19.55 3.22 -2.99
C GLY A 310 18.43 2.21 -3.29
N THR A 311 18.36 1.08 -2.58
CA THR A 311 17.29 0.08 -2.81
C THR A 311 16.92 -0.69 -1.55
N ASP A 312 15.66 -1.10 -1.47
CA ASP A 312 15.15 -2.07 -0.49
C ASP A 312 14.79 -3.41 -1.16
N HIS A 313 15.31 -3.65 -2.37
CA HIS A 313 15.11 -4.85 -3.19
C HIS A 313 13.67 -5.12 -3.62
N ILE A 314 12.81 -4.10 -3.61
CA ILE A 314 11.43 -4.21 -4.09
C ILE A 314 11.13 -3.08 -5.08
N TYR A 315 10.50 -3.44 -6.19
CA TYR A 315 10.24 -2.53 -7.31
C TYR A 315 8.81 -2.69 -7.80
N PHE A 316 8.10 -1.59 -8.03
CA PHE A 316 6.75 -1.63 -8.57
C PHE A 316 6.74 -1.36 -10.08
N SER A 317 5.94 -2.13 -10.82
CA SER A 317 5.77 -2.01 -12.27
C SER A 317 4.45 -2.63 -12.70
N ASP A 318 3.60 -1.86 -13.38
CA ASP A 318 2.21 -2.22 -13.69
C ASP A 318 1.94 -2.08 -15.20
N PRO A 319 2.32 -3.08 -16.03
CA PRO A 319 2.35 -2.96 -17.49
C PRO A 319 0.97 -2.90 -18.16
N PHE A 320 -0.07 -3.36 -17.48
CA PHE A 320 -1.40 -3.62 -18.07
C PHE A 320 -2.54 -3.04 -17.23
N ASN A 321 -2.30 -1.95 -16.49
CA ASN A 321 -3.33 -1.33 -15.67
C ASN A 321 -4.37 -0.60 -16.55
N GLU A 322 -5.56 -1.17 -16.66
CA GLU A 322 -6.61 -0.75 -17.61
C GLU A 322 -6.15 -0.67 -19.08
N ILE A 323 -5.13 -1.46 -19.43
CA ILE A 323 -4.62 -1.61 -20.79
C ILE A 323 -4.73 -3.07 -21.16
N GLN A 324 -5.32 -3.34 -22.34
CA GLN A 324 -5.39 -4.69 -22.85
C GLN A 324 -4.02 -5.11 -23.41
N PRO A 325 -3.44 -6.24 -22.96
CA PRO A 325 -2.23 -6.77 -23.58
C PRO A 325 -2.49 -7.15 -25.03
N ARG A 326 -1.48 -7.06 -25.91
CA ARG A 326 -1.64 -7.31 -27.36
C ARG A 326 -2.14 -8.71 -27.74
N SER A 327 -2.04 -9.67 -26.83
CA SER A 327 -2.36 -11.08 -27.10
C SER A 327 -2.73 -11.80 -25.82
N GLU A 328 -3.89 -12.46 -25.81
CA GLU A 328 -4.37 -13.29 -24.70
C GLU A 328 -3.62 -14.63 -24.55
N SER A 329 -2.71 -14.94 -25.47
CA SER A 329 -1.89 -16.16 -25.42
C SER A 329 -1.13 -16.26 -24.10
N ALA A 330 -1.35 -17.37 -23.41
CA ALA A 330 -0.61 -17.74 -22.21
C ALA A 330 0.92 -17.66 -22.40
N ARG A 331 1.43 -18.05 -23.58
CA ARG A 331 2.86 -17.96 -23.88
C ARG A 331 3.34 -16.51 -23.90
N TYR A 332 2.57 -15.62 -24.53
CA TYR A 332 2.92 -14.21 -24.59
C TYR A 332 2.92 -13.58 -23.19
N LEU A 333 1.88 -13.81 -22.41
CA LEU A 333 1.76 -13.23 -21.07
C LEU A 333 2.84 -13.75 -20.11
N ALA A 334 3.19 -15.03 -20.19
CA ALA A 334 4.33 -15.60 -19.47
C ALA A 334 5.65 -14.92 -19.88
N SER A 335 5.91 -14.78 -21.18
CA SER A 335 7.13 -14.12 -21.66
C SER A 335 7.17 -12.63 -21.29
N ALA A 336 6.03 -11.94 -21.30
CA ALA A 336 5.92 -10.55 -20.88
C ALA A 336 6.28 -10.40 -19.40
N ALA A 337 5.68 -11.21 -18.51
CA ALA A 337 5.98 -11.20 -17.08
C ALA A 337 7.44 -11.54 -16.81
N ALA A 338 7.97 -12.60 -17.44
CA ALA A 338 9.37 -12.98 -17.29
C ALA A 338 10.33 -11.88 -17.76
N GLY A 339 10.06 -11.22 -18.90
CA GLY A 339 10.88 -10.14 -19.42
C GLY A 339 10.89 -8.90 -18.51
N ILE A 340 9.73 -8.51 -17.97
CA ILE A 340 9.62 -7.39 -17.02
C ILE A 340 10.45 -7.68 -15.76
N TYR A 341 10.27 -8.87 -15.20
CA TYR A 341 11.01 -9.29 -14.02
C TYR A 341 12.52 -9.40 -14.28
N GLN A 342 12.92 -9.93 -15.44
CA GLN A 342 14.33 -10.06 -15.81
C GLN A 342 15.04 -8.71 -15.84
N ALA A 343 14.38 -7.66 -16.34
CA ALA A 343 14.96 -6.31 -16.38
C ALA A 343 15.28 -5.74 -14.97
N MET A 344 14.58 -6.21 -13.94
CA MET A 344 14.89 -5.87 -12.56
C MET A 344 16.07 -6.70 -12.03
N VAL A 345 16.04 -8.01 -12.30
CA VAL A 345 17.04 -8.98 -11.81
C VAL A 345 18.42 -8.78 -12.43
N ASP A 346 18.48 -8.33 -13.68
CA ASP A 346 19.73 -8.00 -14.38
C ASP A 346 20.55 -6.92 -13.65
N VAL A 347 19.89 -6.09 -12.83
CA VAL A 347 20.53 -5.04 -12.02
C VAL A 347 20.61 -5.45 -10.55
N ASP A 348 19.52 -6.00 -10.01
CA ASP A 348 19.41 -6.40 -8.61
C ASP A 348 18.95 -7.87 -8.53
N PRO A 349 19.88 -8.82 -8.32
CA PRO A 349 19.55 -10.25 -8.22
C PRO A 349 18.56 -10.60 -7.10
N LEU A 350 18.35 -9.70 -6.14
CA LEU A 350 17.43 -9.86 -5.02
C LEU A 350 16.06 -9.21 -5.26
N ALA A 351 15.85 -8.55 -6.41
CA ALA A 351 14.65 -7.78 -6.75
C ALA A 351 13.34 -8.54 -6.60
N VAL A 352 12.40 -8.03 -5.81
CA VAL A 352 11.01 -8.49 -5.71
C VAL A 352 10.14 -7.54 -6.52
N TRP A 353 9.30 -8.10 -7.40
CA TRP A 353 8.35 -7.31 -8.17
C TRP A 353 7.05 -7.10 -7.39
N LEU A 354 6.78 -5.86 -6.98
CA LEU A 354 5.49 -5.45 -6.45
C LEU A 354 4.52 -5.15 -7.61
N LEU A 355 3.39 -5.84 -7.65
CA LEU A 355 2.41 -5.74 -8.75
C LEU A 355 1.01 -5.41 -8.23
N GLN A 356 0.34 -4.45 -8.84
CA GLN A 356 -1.09 -4.20 -8.61
C GLN A 356 -1.96 -5.26 -9.31
N GLY A 357 -2.80 -5.96 -8.55
CA GLY A 357 -3.74 -6.95 -9.09
C GLY A 357 -4.92 -6.37 -9.90
N TRP A 358 -5.03 -5.04 -10.01
CA TRP A 358 -6.17 -4.35 -10.63
C TRP A 358 -6.42 -4.73 -12.08
N MET A 359 -5.36 -5.07 -12.82
CA MET A 359 -5.47 -5.51 -14.22
C MET A 359 -6.45 -6.69 -14.39
N LEU A 360 -6.67 -7.50 -13.35
CA LEU A 360 -7.56 -8.67 -13.36
C LEU A 360 -9.06 -8.33 -13.18
N VAL A 361 -9.38 -7.16 -12.61
CA VAL A 361 -10.75 -6.80 -12.19
C VAL A 361 -11.63 -6.41 -13.37
N LYS A 362 -11.11 -5.59 -14.29
CA LYS A 362 -11.90 -4.90 -15.33
C LYS A 362 -11.63 -5.47 -16.74
N ASN A 363 -11.36 -6.76 -16.88
CA ASN A 363 -11.00 -7.27 -18.20
C ASN A 363 -11.47 -8.72 -18.48
N PRO A 364 -12.38 -8.95 -19.45
CA PRO A 364 -12.70 -10.31 -19.90
C PRO A 364 -11.50 -11.02 -20.53
N PHE A 365 -10.44 -10.30 -20.90
CA PHE A 365 -9.21 -10.83 -21.47
C PHE A 365 -8.47 -11.80 -20.54
N TRP A 366 -8.43 -11.50 -19.23
CA TRP A 366 -7.65 -12.30 -18.28
C TRP A 366 -8.41 -13.59 -17.96
N SER A 367 -8.31 -14.59 -18.82
CA SER A 367 -8.77 -15.96 -18.54
C SER A 367 -7.90 -16.61 -17.46
N ASP A 368 -8.41 -17.62 -16.76
CA ASP A 368 -7.65 -18.28 -15.68
C ASP A 368 -6.34 -18.90 -16.19
N ARG A 369 -6.30 -19.34 -17.45
CA ARG A 369 -5.08 -19.81 -18.11
C ARG A 369 -4.07 -18.69 -18.34
N ALA A 370 -4.53 -17.53 -18.78
CA ALA A 370 -3.69 -16.34 -18.99
C ALA A 370 -3.12 -15.83 -17.67
N ILE A 371 -3.96 -15.74 -16.64
CA ILE A 371 -3.57 -15.33 -15.28
C ILE A 371 -2.51 -16.30 -14.73
N LYS A 372 -2.78 -17.61 -14.76
CA LYS A 372 -1.82 -18.62 -14.28
C LYS A 372 -0.47 -18.50 -14.98
N ALA A 373 -0.47 -18.41 -16.31
CA ALA A 373 0.75 -18.30 -17.09
C ALA A 373 1.57 -17.04 -16.75
N PHE A 374 0.89 -15.92 -16.47
CA PHE A 374 1.55 -14.68 -16.05
C PHE A 374 2.24 -14.83 -14.69
N PHE A 375 1.52 -15.30 -13.66
CA PHE A 375 2.06 -15.38 -12.29
C PHE A 375 3.11 -16.48 -12.13
N THR A 376 2.98 -17.63 -12.82
CA THR A 376 3.97 -18.72 -12.71
C THR A 376 5.20 -18.51 -13.60
N ALA A 377 5.27 -17.42 -14.37
CA ALA A 377 6.46 -17.07 -15.14
C ALA A 377 7.53 -16.34 -14.31
N VAL A 378 7.17 -15.88 -13.11
CA VAL A 378 8.11 -15.33 -12.13
C VAL A 378 8.27 -16.35 -11.01
N PRO A 379 9.50 -16.59 -10.47
CA PRO A 379 9.67 -17.57 -9.40
C PRO A 379 8.82 -17.21 -8.17
N ASN A 380 8.29 -18.22 -7.49
CA ASN A 380 7.48 -18.00 -6.29
C ASN A 380 8.27 -17.25 -5.21
N GLY A 381 7.65 -16.24 -4.61
CA GLY A 381 8.28 -15.36 -3.62
C GLY A 381 9.17 -14.26 -4.20
N ARG A 382 9.25 -14.15 -5.54
CA ARG A 382 9.92 -13.03 -6.24
C ARG A 382 8.92 -12.02 -6.81
N MET A 383 7.62 -12.27 -6.68
CA MET A 383 6.55 -11.31 -6.91
C MET A 383 5.74 -11.14 -5.64
N LEU A 384 5.36 -9.91 -5.31
CA LEU A 384 4.43 -9.57 -4.24
C LEU A 384 3.22 -8.87 -4.84
N VAL A 385 2.03 -9.43 -4.64
CA VAL A 385 0.82 -8.91 -5.28
C VAL A 385 0.01 -8.05 -4.32
N LEU A 386 -0.36 -6.85 -4.75
CA LEU A 386 -1.37 -6.03 -4.06
C LEU A 386 -2.75 -6.45 -4.56
N ASP A 387 -3.51 -7.16 -3.73
CA ASP A 387 -4.92 -7.46 -4.04
C ASP A 387 -5.77 -6.21 -3.78
N LEU A 388 -5.83 -5.37 -4.81
CA LEU A 388 -6.00 -3.93 -4.66
C LEU A 388 -7.35 -3.51 -4.08
N GLN A 389 -8.41 -4.32 -4.27
CA GLN A 389 -9.77 -4.05 -3.80
C GLN A 389 -10.37 -5.29 -3.14
N SER A 390 -9.66 -5.85 -2.17
CA SER A 390 -10.03 -7.11 -1.51
C SER A 390 -11.34 -7.02 -0.73
N GLU A 391 -11.70 -5.82 -0.26
CA GLU A 391 -12.94 -5.58 0.47
C GLU A 391 -14.19 -5.77 -0.41
N GLN A 392 -14.07 -5.60 -1.73
CA GLN A 392 -15.21 -5.72 -2.64
C GLN A 392 -15.00 -6.80 -3.72
N PHE A 393 -13.90 -6.77 -4.47
CA PHE A 393 -13.62 -7.67 -5.60
C PHE A 393 -12.30 -8.44 -5.40
N PRO A 394 -12.21 -9.32 -4.39
CA PRO A 394 -10.97 -10.04 -4.07
C PRO A 394 -10.53 -10.94 -5.22
N GLN A 395 -9.32 -10.73 -5.73
CA GLN A 395 -8.77 -11.55 -6.82
C GLN A 395 -8.02 -12.78 -6.30
N TYR A 396 -7.57 -12.79 -5.04
CA TYR A 396 -6.90 -13.92 -4.40
C TYR A 396 -7.78 -15.17 -4.39
N VAL A 397 -9.11 -15.01 -4.30
CA VAL A 397 -10.05 -16.15 -4.38
C VAL A 397 -10.04 -16.76 -5.78
N ARG A 398 -10.18 -15.91 -6.82
CA ARG A 398 -10.21 -16.34 -8.22
C ARG A 398 -8.89 -16.99 -8.66
N THR A 399 -7.78 -16.45 -8.19
CA THR A 399 -6.43 -16.88 -8.57
C THR A 399 -5.89 -18.00 -7.68
N GLN A 400 -6.69 -18.50 -6.72
CA GLN A 400 -6.28 -19.50 -5.74
C GLN A 400 -4.96 -19.08 -5.05
N SER A 401 -4.97 -17.87 -4.50
CA SER A 401 -3.81 -17.23 -3.86
C SER A 401 -2.66 -16.97 -4.83
N TYR A 402 -2.97 -16.36 -5.99
CA TYR A 402 -1.99 -15.97 -7.01
C TYR A 402 -1.04 -17.10 -7.42
N TYR A 403 -1.56 -18.33 -7.47
CA TYR A 403 -0.82 -19.55 -7.80
C TYR A 403 0.46 -19.75 -6.96
N GLY A 404 0.44 -19.31 -5.70
CA GLY A 404 1.53 -19.47 -4.75
C GLY A 404 2.41 -18.22 -4.55
N GLN A 405 2.19 -17.14 -5.31
CA GLN A 405 2.85 -15.87 -5.04
C GLN A 405 2.29 -15.23 -3.76
N PRO A 406 3.12 -14.61 -2.91
CA PRO A 406 2.63 -13.88 -1.74
C PRO A 406 1.80 -12.65 -2.15
N PHE A 407 0.81 -12.31 -1.33
CA PHE A 407 -0.03 -11.14 -1.55
C PHE A 407 -0.33 -10.35 -0.27
N ILE A 408 -0.75 -9.10 -0.47
CA ILE A 408 -1.23 -8.19 0.55
C ILE A 408 -2.71 -7.94 0.30
N TRP A 409 -3.54 -8.20 1.30
CA TRP A 409 -4.96 -7.88 1.29
C TRP A 409 -5.11 -6.36 1.41
N CYS A 410 -5.64 -5.68 0.40
CA CYS A 410 -5.77 -4.23 0.41
C CYS A 410 -7.23 -3.78 0.41
N MET A 411 -7.53 -2.76 1.22
CA MET A 411 -8.77 -2.00 1.11
C MET A 411 -8.58 -0.81 0.17
N LEU A 412 -9.23 -0.82 -0.99
CA LEU A 412 -9.20 0.33 -1.91
C LEU A 412 -10.03 1.48 -1.33
N SER A 413 -11.29 1.21 -1.01
CA SER A 413 -12.29 2.13 -0.44
C SER A 413 -12.65 3.36 -1.30
N ASN A 414 -11.68 4.12 -1.81
CA ASN A 414 -11.91 5.38 -2.51
C ASN A 414 -11.50 5.32 -3.99
N PHE A 415 -12.33 5.92 -4.84
CA PHE A 415 -12.07 6.17 -6.26
C PHE A 415 -12.13 7.67 -6.57
N GLY A 416 -11.11 8.18 -7.26
CA GLY A 416 -11.03 9.55 -7.76
C GLY A 416 -10.90 10.64 -6.69
N GLY A 417 -10.64 10.29 -5.42
CA GLY A 417 -10.71 11.24 -4.31
C GLY A 417 -12.14 11.72 -4.03
N THR A 418 -13.16 10.98 -4.48
CA THR A 418 -14.54 11.46 -4.35
C THR A 418 -15.00 11.44 -2.90
N LEU A 419 -15.60 12.55 -2.43
CA LEU A 419 -16.13 12.67 -1.08
C LEU A 419 -17.48 11.97 -0.92
N GLY A 420 -17.65 11.30 0.22
CA GLY A 420 -18.93 10.74 0.64
C GLY A 420 -18.74 9.57 1.61
N MET A 421 -19.70 9.38 2.52
CA MET A 421 -19.65 8.29 3.49
C MET A 421 -20.00 6.97 2.80
N LEU A 422 -19.00 6.10 2.66
CA LEU A 422 -19.12 4.77 2.09
C LEU A 422 -17.98 3.90 2.62
N GLY A 423 -18.29 2.67 3.02
CA GLY A 423 -17.30 1.71 3.49
C GLY A 423 -17.86 0.31 3.60
N SER A 424 -16.97 -0.67 3.74
CA SER A 424 -17.28 -2.10 3.81
C SER A 424 -16.60 -2.74 5.03
N VAL A 425 -16.74 -2.11 6.19
CA VAL A 425 -15.99 -2.45 7.42
C VAL A 425 -16.15 -3.92 7.80
N ASP A 426 -17.37 -4.46 7.70
CA ASP A 426 -17.64 -5.86 8.02
C ASP A 426 -16.85 -6.80 7.11
N LEU A 427 -16.79 -6.50 5.81
CA LEU A 427 -16.01 -7.31 4.86
C LEU A 427 -14.50 -7.19 5.10
N VAL A 428 -14.02 -6.01 5.52
CA VAL A 428 -12.63 -5.81 5.94
C VAL A 428 -12.33 -6.70 7.15
N PHE A 429 -13.20 -6.68 8.16
CA PHE A 429 -13.03 -7.45 9.38
C PHE A 429 -13.07 -8.97 9.12
N GLU A 430 -14.14 -9.44 8.49
CA GLU A 430 -14.42 -10.85 8.22
C GLU A 430 -13.32 -11.45 7.32
N ARG A 431 -13.08 -10.85 6.15
CA ARG A 431 -12.20 -11.45 5.13
C ARG A 431 -10.72 -11.43 5.51
N ILE A 432 -10.24 -10.40 6.22
CA ILE A 432 -8.85 -10.40 6.71
C ILE A 432 -8.65 -11.58 7.68
N ARG A 433 -9.59 -11.80 8.61
CA ARG A 433 -9.50 -12.89 9.60
C ARG A 433 -9.60 -14.26 8.93
N GLU A 434 -10.59 -14.44 8.07
CA GLU A 434 -10.78 -15.69 7.32
C GLU A 434 -9.54 -16.04 6.50
N THR A 435 -9.03 -15.10 5.72
CA THR A 435 -7.86 -15.30 4.85
C THR A 435 -6.61 -15.61 5.67
N ARG A 436 -6.38 -14.88 6.77
CA ARG A 436 -5.22 -15.09 7.64
C ARG A 436 -5.28 -16.42 8.39
N SER A 437 -6.47 -16.89 8.76
CA SER A 437 -6.65 -18.18 9.44
C SER A 437 -6.49 -19.40 8.54
N ASN A 438 -6.49 -19.20 7.22
CA ASN A 438 -6.37 -20.27 6.25
C ASN A 438 -4.90 -20.47 5.82
N GLU A 439 -4.27 -21.52 6.32
CA GLU A 439 -2.85 -21.84 6.05
C GLU A 439 -2.53 -22.12 4.56
N SER A 440 -3.54 -22.37 3.72
CA SER A 440 -3.35 -22.50 2.27
C SER A 440 -3.20 -21.15 1.55
N MET A 441 -3.51 -20.05 2.21
CA MET A 441 -3.38 -18.70 1.65
C MET A 441 -1.96 -18.17 1.81
N THR A 442 -1.48 -17.48 0.78
CA THR A 442 -0.16 -16.82 0.73
C THR A 442 -0.22 -15.35 1.16
N MET A 443 -1.21 -15.00 1.99
CA MET A 443 -1.35 -13.64 2.51
C MET A 443 -0.24 -13.35 3.52
N ILE A 444 0.54 -12.30 3.29
CA ILE A 444 1.62 -11.88 4.21
C ILE A 444 1.38 -10.52 4.87
N GLY A 445 0.34 -9.81 4.45
CA GLY A 445 0.11 -8.46 4.90
C GLY A 445 -1.29 -7.93 4.64
N THR A 446 -1.56 -6.78 5.23
CA THR A 446 -2.77 -5.97 5.03
C THR A 446 -2.37 -4.58 4.56
N GLY A 447 -3.29 -3.83 3.96
CA GLY A 447 -2.98 -2.47 3.56
C GLY A 447 -4.20 -1.67 3.10
N ILE A 448 -3.95 -0.40 2.79
CA ILE A 448 -4.95 0.49 2.20
C ILE A 448 -4.39 1.08 0.90
N THR A 449 -5.24 1.10 -0.14
CA THR A 449 -4.91 1.49 -1.51
C THR A 449 -5.88 2.54 -2.06
N PRO A 450 -6.27 3.59 -1.29
CA PRO A 450 -7.22 4.58 -1.78
C PRO A 450 -6.66 5.35 -2.97
N GLU A 451 -7.48 5.58 -4.00
CA GLU A 451 -7.08 6.46 -5.09
C GLU A 451 -6.89 7.90 -4.60
N GLY A 452 -7.69 8.36 -3.64
CA GLY A 452 -7.48 9.64 -2.95
C GLY A 452 -7.79 9.55 -1.45
N ILE A 453 -7.04 10.30 -0.65
CA ILE A 453 -7.21 10.37 0.82
C ILE A 453 -8.07 11.57 1.25
N ASN A 454 -8.00 11.97 2.52
CA ASN A 454 -8.76 13.08 3.11
C ASN A 454 -10.28 12.86 3.17
N GLN A 455 -10.68 11.62 3.42
CA GLN A 455 -12.06 11.24 3.71
C GLN A 455 -12.09 9.96 4.57
N ASN A 456 -13.24 9.65 5.15
CA ASN A 456 -13.58 8.40 5.84
C ASN A 456 -12.47 7.83 6.76
N TYR A 457 -11.80 8.69 7.53
CA TYR A 457 -10.59 8.39 8.31
C TYR A 457 -10.68 7.13 9.17
N GLY A 458 -11.82 6.91 9.84
CA GLY A 458 -12.03 5.74 10.68
C GLY A 458 -11.94 4.42 9.93
N LEU A 459 -12.27 4.39 8.63
CA LEU A 459 -12.13 3.18 7.82
C LEU A 459 -10.66 2.83 7.59
N TYR A 460 -9.85 3.84 7.27
CA TYR A 460 -8.43 3.66 7.02
C TYR A 460 -7.69 3.22 8.26
N GLU A 461 -7.96 3.86 9.40
CA GLU A 461 -7.36 3.46 10.67
C GLU A 461 -7.79 2.05 11.06
N PHE A 462 -9.08 1.70 10.92
CA PHE A 462 -9.57 0.34 11.18
C PHE A 462 -8.82 -0.71 10.35
N ALA A 463 -8.73 -0.49 9.03
CA ALA A 463 -8.08 -1.43 8.12
C ALA A 463 -6.58 -1.59 8.42
N LEU A 464 -5.87 -0.51 8.76
CA LEU A 464 -4.46 -0.57 9.15
C LEU A 464 -4.29 -1.25 10.53
N GLU A 465 -5.22 -1.05 11.44
CA GLU A 465 -5.16 -1.65 12.77
C GLU A 465 -5.45 -3.15 12.76
N MET A 466 -6.25 -3.66 11.82
CA MET A 466 -6.37 -5.10 11.54
C MET A 466 -5.03 -5.74 11.15
N GLY A 467 -4.05 -4.93 10.75
CA GLY A 467 -2.67 -5.35 10.48
C GLY A 467 -1.80 -5.50 11.72
N TRP A 468 -2.13 -4.78 12.81
CA TRP A 468 -1.29 -4.63 14.02
C TRP A 468 -1.90 -5.20 15.30
N ASN A 469 -3.22 -5.15 15.44
CA ASN A 469 -3.91 -5.53 16.65
C ASN A 469 -4.63 -6.88 16.43
N PRO A 470 -4.08 -7.99 16.95
CA PRO A 470 -4.71 -9.31 16.81
C PRO A 470 -5.99 -9.44 17.66
N ASP A 471 -6.19 -8.56 18.64
CA ASP A 471 -7.25 -8.65 19.65
C ASP A 471 -8.55 -7.93 19.24
N ILE A 472 -8.59 -7.31 18.05
CA ILE A 472 -9.85 -6.76 17.52
C ILE A 472 -10.82 -7.92 17.27
N SER A 473 -11.82 -8.01 18.14
CA SER A 473 -12.86 -9.05 18.11
C SER A 473 -14.26 -8.49 17.87
N ASP A 474 -14.47 -7.18 18.09
CA ASP A 474 -15.76 -6.51 17.97
C ASP A 474 -15.61 -5.18 17.25
N VAL A 475 -16.21 -5.11 16.06
CA VAL A 475 -16.22 -3.92 15.20
C VAL A 475 -16.99 -2.76 15.83
N ASP A 476 -18.13 -3.02 16.48
CA ASP A 476 -18.95 -1.97 17.09
C ASP A 476 -18.20 -1.33 18.26
N ASN A 477 -17.55 -2.13 19.10
CA ASN A 477 -16.71 -1.60 20.19
C ASN A 477 -15.52 -0.79 19.67
N TRP A 478 -14.93 -1.20 18.54
CA TRP A 478 -13.87 -0.42 17.91
C TRP A 478 -14.35 0.96 17.48
N PHE A 479 -15.51 1.05 16.80
CA PHE A 479 -16.06 2.34 16.35
C PHE A 479 -16.58 3.22 17.49
N ARG A 480 -17.11 2.63 18.58
CA ARG A 480 -17.45 3.39 19.79
C ARG A 480 -16.21 4.00 20.44
N ARG A 481 -15.12 3.22 20.57
CA ARG A 481 -13.84 3.73 21.07
C ARG A 481 -13.26 4.80 20.15
N TYR A 482 -13.31 4.59 18.83
CA TYR A 482 -12.86 5.57 17.85
C TYR A 482 -13.56 6.91 18.03
N ALA A 483 -14.88 6.90 18.28
CA ALA A 483 -15.64 8.11 18.58
C ALA A 483 -15.11 8.84 19.82
N GLN A 484 -14.87 8.10 20.91
CA GLN A 484 -14.41 8.66 22.18
C GLN A 484 -13.05 9.33 22.03
N ILE A 485 -12.06 8.62 21.47
CA ILE A 485 -10.68 9.13 21.37
C ILE A 485 -10.56 10.29 20.38
N ARG A 486 -11.28 10.23 19.26
CA ARG A 486 -11.22 11.26 18.22
C ARG A 486 -11.75 12.59 18.73
N TYR A 487 -12.74 12.56 19.60
CA TYR A 487 -13.40 13.76 20.11
C TYR A 487 -12.98 14.13 21.53
N GLY A 488 -12.20 13.29 22.21
CA GLY A 488 -11.75 13.51 23.59
C GLY A 488 -12.89 13.50 24.61
N ASN A 489 -13.99 12.81 24.30
CA ASN A 489 -15.19 12.83 25.14
C ASN A 489 -15.91 11.48 25.15
N ASP A 490 -16.23 10.98 26.35
CA ASP A 490 -17.05 9.79 26.56
C ASP A 490 -18.55 10.12 26.52
N ASP A 491 -19.04 10.56 25.36
CA ASP A 491 -20.48 10.84 25.14
C ASP A 491 -21.15 9.65 24.43
N LYS A 492 -22.14 9.05 25.11
CA LYS A 492 -22.91 7.93 24.56
C LYS A 492 -23.61 8.28 23.24
N ARG A 493 -24.07 9.52 23.05
CA ARG A 493 -24.72 9.96 21.80
C ARG A 493 -23.74 9.93 20.62
N LEU A 494 -22.48 10.29 20.86
CA LEU A 494 -21.43 10.23 19.83
C LEU A 494 -21.12 8.78 19.47
N GLN A 495 -21.02 7.90 20.47
CA GLN A 495 -20.83 6.46 20.27
C GLN A 495 -21.99 5.83 19.48
N ASP A 496 -23.23 6.16 19.84
CA ASP A 496 -24.44 5.70 19.16
C ASP A 496 -24.46 6.19 17.70
N ALA A 497 -24.08 7.46 17.44
CA ALA A 497 -23.97 7.99 16.09
C ALA A 497 -22.95 7.23 15.22
N TRP A 498 -21.77 6.89 15.77
CA TRP A 498 -20.79 6.08 15.06
C TRP A 498 -21.23 4.63 14.86
N SER A 499 -21.99 4.04 15.80
CA SER A 499 -22.65 2.75 15.58
C SER A 499 -23.66 2.81 14.43
N ILE A 500 -24.41 3.92 14.27
CA ILE A 500 -25.29 4.15 13.12
C ILE A 500 -24.47 4.25 11.83
N PHE A 501 -23.38 5.02 11.79
CA PHE A 501 -22.55 5.13 10.60
C PHE A 501 -21.94 3.79 10.19
N ARG A 502 -21.40 3.03 11.16
CA ARG A 502 -20.88 1.67 10.95
C ARG A 502 -21.93 0.78 10.30
N SER A 503 -23.13 0.73 10.87
CA SER A 503 -24.21 -0.19 10.43
C SER A 503 -24.91 0.26 9.14
N THR A 504 -24.78 1.51 8.72
CA THR A 504 -25.45 2.06 7.53
C THR A 504 -24.46 2.36 6.39
N VAL A 505 -23.83 3.53 6.39
CA VAL A 505 -22.97 4.00 5.30
C VAL A 505 -21.66 3.21 5.18
N TYR A 506 -21.19 2.60 6.27
CA TYR A 506 -19.94 1.84 6.32
C TYR A 506 -20.10 0.31 6.33
N SER A 507 -21.33 -0.21 6.12
CA SER A 507 -21.62 -1.65 6.11
C SER A 507 -21.78 -2.25 4.72
N PHE A 508 -21.22 -1.65 3.66
CA PHE A 508 -21.52 -2.03 2.26
C PHE A 508 -21.00 -3.42 1.93
N LYS A 509 -21.89 -4.29 1.42
CA LYS A 509 -21.59 -5.69 1.07
C LYS A 509 -21.85 -6.03 -0.41
N GLY A 510 -22.20 -5.03 -1.23
CA GLY A 510 -22.61 -5.23 -2.62
C GLY A 510 -21.44 -5.25 -3.60
N MET A 511 -21.72 -5.68 -4.84
CA MET A 511 -20.77 -5.71 -5.96
C MET A 511 -20.95 -4.52 -6.90
N GLU A 512 -21.79 -3.56 -6.54
CA GLU A 512 -22.03 -2.35 -7.33
C GLU A 512 -20.81 -1.44 -7.30
N MET A 513 -20.40 -0.94 -8.47
CA MET A 513 -19.29 0.01 -8.60
C MET A 513 -19.69 1.40 -8.11
N MET A 514 -19.58 1.60 -6.80
CA MET A 514 -19.96 2.81 -6.10
C MET A 514 -18.86 3.88 -6.13
N ARG A 515 -18.70 4.53 -7.29
CA ARG A 515 -17.64 5.51 -7.57
C ARG A 515 -18.13 6.96 -7.45
N GLY A 516 -18.50 7.38 -6.25
CA GLY A 516 -18.81 8.80 -6.01
C GLY A 516 -20.00 9.36 -6.83
N LYS A 517 -20.93 8.48 -7.20
CA LYS A 517 -22.00 8.72 -8.17
C LYS A 517 -23.19 9.53 -7.59
N TYR A 518 -22.89 10.50 -6.75
CA TYR A 518 -23.90 11.32 -6.07
C TYR A 518 -24.54 12.31 -7.05
N THR A 519 -25.86 12.49 -6.96
CA THR A 519 -26.63 13.33 -7.89
C THR A 519 -26.10 14.76 -7.95
N PHE A 520 -25.63 15.31 -6.83
CA PHE A 520 -25.15 16.69 -6.73
C PHE A 520 -23.86 16.98 -7.54
N ASN A 521 -23.02 15.96 -7.77
CA ASN A 521 -21.73 16.11 -8.48
C ASN A 521 -21.79 15.63 -9.93
N ARG A 522 -22.99 15.43 -10.49
CA ARG A 522 -23.16 14.94 -11.86
C ARG A 522 -23.69 16.03 -12.76
N ARG A 523 -23.33 15.95 -14.05
CA ARG A 523 -23.91 16.82 -15.08
C ARG A 523 -25.45 16.68 -15.03
N PRO A 524 -26.21 17.79 -14.91
CA PRO A 524 -27.66 17.75 -14.83
C PRO A 524 -28.28 16.95 -15.98
N SER A 525 -29.24 16.09 -15.65
CA SER A 525 -29.96 15.26 -16.62
C SER A 525 -31.25 14.72 -16.01
N LEU A 526 -32.30 14.60 -16.81
CA LEU A 526 -33.55 13.92 -16.43
C LEU A 526 -33.39 12.39 -16.32
N LYS A 527 -32.22 11.85 -16.69
CA LYS A 527 -31.90 10.42 -16.64
C LYS A 527 -31.05 10.04 -15.41
N LEU A 528 -30.84 10.96 -14.46
CA LEU A 528 -30.10 10.65 -13.25
C LEU A 528 -30.92 9.71 -12.35
N GLN A 529 -30.32 8.60 -11.95
CA GLN A 529 -30.85 7.70 -10.92
C GLN A 529 -30.07 7.96 -9.63
N PRO A 530 -30.67 8.60 -8.61
CA PRO A 530 -30.02 8.80 -7.33
C PRO A 530 -29.71 7.45 -6.70
N TRP A 531 -28.46 7.26 -6.28
CA TRP A 531 -28.12 6.14 -5.44
C TRP A 531 -28.28 6.53 -3.98
N VAL A 532 -29.09 5.76 -3.26
CA VAL A 532 -29.20 5.85 -1.80
C VAL A 532 -29.10 4.43 -1.27
N ARG A 533 -28.08 4.16 -0.45
CA ARG A 533 -28.08 2.97 0.39
C ARG A 533 -28.63 3.35 1.75
N SER A 534 -29.80 2.86 2.05
CA SER A 534 -30.22 2.70 3.43
C SER A 534 -30.76 1.30 3.58
N ALA A 535 -30.29 0.59 4.61
CA ALA A 535 -30.83 -0.70 5.01
C ALA A 535 -32.30 -0.62 5.49
N SER A 536 -32.90 0.58 5.45
CA SER A 536 -34.23 0.89 5.99
C SER A 536 -34.97 2.03 5.25
N PHE A 537 -34.66 2.35 3.98
CA PHE A 537 -35.37 3.43 3.29
C PHE A 537 -36.70 2.90 2.75
N ASN A 538 -37.72 2.94 3.60
CA ASN A 538 -39.11 2.81 3.17
C ASN A 538 -39.63 4.22 2.82
N PRO A 539 -39.89 4.54 1.55
CA PRO A 539 -40.35 5.87 1.14
C PRO A 539 -41.78 6.21 1.59
N LYS A 540 -42.44 5.37 2.41
CA LYS A 540 -43.82 5.58 2.90
C LYS A 540 -43.95 6.46 4.15
N HIS A 541 -42.89 7.11 4.62
CA HIS A 541 -42.93 7.98 5.81
C HIS A 541 -42.31 9.36 5.59
N TYR A 542 -42.64 10.01 4.47
CA TYR A 542 -42.66 11.46 4.32
C TYR A 542 -43.85 11.89 3.47
#